data_AF-A0A1X0XY30-F1
#
_entry.id   AF-A0A1X0XY30-F1
#
_cell.length_a   1.000
_cell.length_b   1.000
_cell.length_c   1.000
_cell.angle_alpha   90.00
_cell.angle_beta   90.00
_cell.angle_gamma   90.00
#
_symmetry.space_group_name_H-M   'P 1'
#
loop_
_entity.id
_entity.type
_entity.pdbx_description
1 polymer ?
#
loop_
_entity_poly.entity_id
_entity_poly.type
_entity_poly.pdbx_seq_one_letter_code
_entity_poly.pdbx_strand_id
1 'polypeptide(L)'
;MSANGHVVISPADQLRDRLDDPAVAASLNDLLDHADLLAILLTGLDGFVRRGDEITGTLASAFDELRTGAREVSGANLPSFDGLASELRSVDVQALAASLSSLAAALVTARPALTKILQSPLVDPQAADVLAELGQALIEGKAAAAADPGGPKGLFGLWRVAKDKDINRGLGFLMQVARAFGKQLPQ
;
A
#
# COMPACT_ATOMS: atom_id res chain seq x y z
N MET A 1 -53.85 22.69 8.20
CA MET A 1 -53.25 21.75 9.17
C MET A 1 -52.38 20.80 8.38
N SER A 2 -51.08 21.07 8.27
CA SER A 2 -50.13 20.26 7.48
C SER A 2 -49.44 19.29 8.44
N ALA A 3 -49.67 17.99 8.24
CA ALA A 3 -49.05 16.94 9.03
C ALA A 3 -47.63 16.68 8.50
N ASN A 4 -46.61 17.12 9.24
CA ASN A 4 -45.21 16.79 8.99
C ASN A 4 -44.97 15.33 9.43
N GLY A 5 -45.16 14.38 8.53
CA GLY A 5 -44.77 12.98 8.72
C GLY A 5 -43.26 12.83 8.52
N HIS A 6 -42.47 12.90 9.59
CA HIS A 6 -41.10 12.40 9.56
C HIS A 6 -41.16 10.88 9.42
N VAL A 7 -40.90 10.37 8.22
CA VAL A 7 -40.69 8.94 8.00
C VAL A 7 -39.39 8.58 8.70
N VAL A 8 -39.49 7.97 9.89
CA VAL A 8 -38.34 7.39 10.59
C VAL A 8 -37.88 6.22 9.75
N ILE A 9 -36.85 6.44 8.93
CA ILE A 9 -36.23 5.40 8.11
C ILE A 9 -35.76 4.31 9.06
N SER A 10 -36.35 3.12 8.97
CA SER A 10 -35.97 2.02 9.85
C SER A 10 -34.59 1.49 9.44
N PRO A 11 -33.81 0.90 10.36
CA PRO A 11 -32.55 0.25 10.02
C PRO A 11 -32.68 -0.81 8.91
N ALA A 12 -33.86 -1.44 8.80
CA ALA A 12 -34.16 -2.39 7.74
C ALA A 12 -34.34 -1.71 6.37
N ASP A 13 -34.87 -0.50 6.33
CA ASP A 13 -35.03 0.28 5.09
C ASP A 13 -33.65 0.76 4.59
N GLN A 14 -32.77 1.18 5.49
CA GLN A 14 -31.39 1.54 5.14
C GLN A 14 -30.58 0.35 4.62
N LEU A 15 -30.83 -0.85 5.16
CA LEU A 15 -30.19 -2.07 4.68
C LEU A 15 -30.72 -2.47 3.31
N ARG A 16 -32.03 -2.33 3.06
CA ARG A 16 -32.64 -2.55 1.74
C ARG A 16 -32.06 -1.60 0.68
N ASP A 17 -32.00 -0.31 0.97
CA ASP A 17 -31.38 0.68 0.06
C ASP A 17 -29.92 0.32 -0.28
N ARG A 18 -29.17 -0.27 0.66
CA ARG A 18 -27.79 -0.74 0.42
C ARG A 18 -27.72 -2.06 -0.34
N LEU A 19 -28.72 -2.94 -0.18
CA LEU A 19 -28.80 -4.22 -0.89
C LEU A 19 -29.29 -4.07 -2.32
N ASP A 20 -29.91 -2.95 -2.66
CA ASP A 20 -30.23 -2.59 -4.05
C ASP A 20 -28.96 -2.37 -4.90
N ASP A 21 -27.79 -2.16 -4.27
CA ASP A 21 -26.50 -2.18 -4.96
C ASP A 21 -26.03 -3.64 -5.19
N PRO A 22 -25.89 -4.10 -6.46
CA PRO A 22 -25.51 -5.47 -6.77
C PRO A 22 -24.12 -5.85 -6.26
N ALA A 23 -23.19 -4.90 -6.12
CA ALA A 23 -21.86 -5.16 -5.57
C ALA A 23 -21.91 -5.39 -4.04
N VAL A 24 -22.82 -4.71 -3.35
CA VAL A 24 -23.04 -4.88 -1.91
C VAL A 24 -23.77 -6.19 -1.65
N ALA A 25 -24.80 -6.51 -2.44
CA ALA A 25 -25.49 -7.79 -2.36
C ALA A 25 -24.54 -8.98 -2.60
N ALA A 26 -23.66 -8.89 -3.61
CA ALA A 26 -22.69 -9.94 -3.90
C ALA A 26 -21.64 -10.13 -2.79
N SER A 27 -21.12 -9.03 -2.24
CA SER A 27 -20.16 -9.13 -1.13
C SER A 27 -20.80 -9.61 0.18
N LEU A 28 -22.05 -9.25 0.45
CA LEU A 28 -22.80 -9.81 1.57
C LEU A 28 -23.05 -11.31 1.36
N ASN A 29 -23.39 -11.73 0.14
CA ASN A 29 -23.57 -13.15 -0.17
C ASN A 29 -22.28 -13.94 0.05
N ASP A 30 -21.13 -13.45 -0.42
CA ASP A 30 -19.82 -14.09 -0.21
C ASP A 30 -19.44 -14.17 1.28
N LEU A 31 -19.71 -13.12 2.07
CA LEU A 31 -19.54 -13.14 3.53
C LEU A 31 -20.45 -14.16 4.21
N LEU A 32 -21.70 -14.30 3.76
CA LEU A 32 -22.65 -15.27 4.29
C LEU A 32 -22.28 -16.70 3.89
N ASP A 33 -21.80 -16.91 2.66
CA ASP A 33 -21.33 -18.20 2.15
C ASP A 33 -20.13 -18.71 2.96
N HIS A 34 -19.32 -17.81 3.52
CA HIS A 34 -18.14 -18.13 4.34
C HIS A 34 -18.33 -17.81 5.84
N ALA A 35 -19.57 -17.64 6.31
CA ALA A 35 -19.84 -17.25 7.69
C ALA A 35 -19.33 -18.26 8.74
N ASP A 36 -19.27 -19.54 8.41
CA ASP A 36 -18.71 -20.59 9.28
C ASP A 36 -17.19 -20.42 9.49
N LEU A 37 -16.45 -20.06 8.44
CA LEU A 37 -15.03 -19.73 8.54
C LEU A 37 -14.80 -18.48 9.39
N LEU A 38 -15.69 -17.50 9.30
CA LEU A 38 -15.64 -16.30 10.15
C LEU A 38 -15.86 -16.64 11.63
N ALA A 39 -16.77 -17.57 11.93
CA ALA A 39 -17.01 -18.02 13.30
C ALA A 39 -15.78 -18.77 13.86
N ILE A 40 -15.13 -19.60 13.05
CA ILE A 40 -13.89 -20.31 13.43
C ILE A 40 -12.74 -19.31 13.63
N LEU A 41 -12.59 -18.33 12.74
CA LEU A 41 -11.58 -17.28 12.86
C LEU A 41 -11.79 -16.42 14.11
N LEU A 42 -13.05 -16.04 14.39
CA LEU A 42 -13.38 -15.26 15.59
C LEU A 42 -13.11 -16.06 16.86
N THR A 43 -13.45 -17.35 16.87
CA THR A 43 -13.15 -18.25 18.00
C THR A 43 -11.65 -18.46 18.18
N GLY A 44 -10.91 -18.64 17.08
CA GLY A 44 -9.45 -18.75 17.08
C GLY A 44 -8.78 -17.45 17.56
N LEU A 45 -9.32 -16.30 17.16
CA LEU A 45 -8.85 -14.99 17.58
C LEU A 45 -9.14 -14.74 19.07
N ASP A 46 -10.33 -15.08 19.59
CA ASP A 46 -10.62 -15.01 21.04
C ASP A 46 -9.66 -15.91 21.83
N GLY A 47 -9.38 -17.11 21.33
CA GLY A 47 -8.39 -18.02 21.91
C GLY A 47 -6.97 -17.47 21.87
N PHE A 48 -6.56 -16.83 20.77
CA PHE A 48 -5.25 -16.19 20.64
C PHE A 48 -5.11 -14.96 21.53
N VAL A 49 -6.13 -14.10 21.62
CA VAL A 49 -6.13 -12.92 22.48
C VAL A 49 -6.08 -13.32 23.95
N ARG A 50 -6.88 -14.32 24.37
CA ARG A 50 -6.86 -14.83 25.75
C ARG A 50 -5.53 -15.45 26.15
N ARG A 51 -4.85 -16.12 25.20
CA ARG A 51 -3.56 -16.79 25.46
C ARG A 51 -2.35 -15.91 25.11
N GLY A 52 -2.56 -14.78 24.46
CA GLY A 52 -1.51 -13.85 24.04
C GLY A 52 -0.72 -13.33 25.23
N ASP A 53 -1.38 -13.02 26.34
CA ASP A 53 -0.72 -12.57 27.57
C ASP A 53 0.23 -13.64 28.15
N GLU A 54 -0.17 -14.92 28.12
CA GLU A 54 0.64 -16.04 28.60
C GLU A 54 1.80 -16.38 27.64
N ILE A 55 1.55 -16.35 26.33
CA ILE A 55 2.54 -16.61 25.29
C ILE A 55 3.61 -15.51 25.29
N THR A 56 3.20 -14.24 25.42
CA THR A 56 4.14 -13.12 25.53
C THR A 56 4.96 -13.21 26.83
N GLY A 57 4.35 -13.62 27.94
CA GLY A 57 5.07 -13.82 29.21
C GLY A 57 6.17 -14.88 29.10
N THR A 58 5.85 -16.05 28.55
CA THR A 58 6.82 -17.16 28.39
C THR A 58 7.95 -16.84 27.40
N LEU A 59 7.65 -16.16 26.30
CA LEU A 59 8.65 -15.69 25.33
C LEU A 59 9.54 -14.58 25.91
N ALA A 60 8.97 -13.65 26.66
CA ALA A 60 9.71 -12.57 27.31
C ALA A 60 10.68 -13.12 28.37
N SER A 61 10.23 -14.08 29.19
CA SER A 61 11.10 -14.74 30.17
C SER A 61 12.25 -15.50 29.52
N ALA A 62 11.99 -16.27 28.45
CA ALA A 62 13.03 -16.98 27.72
C ALA A 62 14.07 -16.03 27.08
N PHE A 63 13.62 -14.87 26.59
CA PHE A 63 14.50 -13.87 26.02
C PHE A 63 15.31 -13.13 27.08
N ASP A 64 14.73 -12.86 28.26
CA ASP A 64 15.44 -12.23 29.37
C ASP A 64 16.50 -13.17 29.98
N GLU A 65 16.22 -14.47 30.02
CA GLU A 65 17.19 -15.50 30.41
C GLU A 65 18.34 -15.61 29.39
N LEU A 66 18.03 -15.59 28.10
CA LEU A 66 19.04 -15.55 27.04
C LEU A 66 19.88 -14.27 27.09
N ARG A 67 19.25 -13.11 27.32
CA ARG A 67 19.94 -11.83 27.51
C ARG A 67 20.87 -11.89 28.71
N THR A 68 20.40 -12.43 29.83
CA THR A 68 21.18 -12.51 31.07
C THR A 68 22.42 -13.38 30.85
N GLY A 69 22.26 -14.55 30.24
CA GLY A 69 23.40 -15.40 29.83
C GLY A 69 24.30 -14.73 28.80
N ALA A 70 23.75 -14.03 27.80
CA ALA A 70 24.53 -13.30 26.81
C ALA A 70 25.32 -12.13 27.42
N ARG A 71 24.75 -11.42 28.39
CA ARG A 71 25.41 -10.32 29.10
C ARG A 71 26.54 -10.83 29.99
N GLU A 72 26.35 -11.99 30.60
CA GLU A 72 27.36 -12.66 31.41
C GLU A 72 28.56 -13.15 30.57
N VAL A 73 28.30 -13.64 29.36
CA VAL A 73 29.34 -14.16 28.45
C VAL A 73 30.02 -13.08 27.61
N SER A 74 29.28 -12.08 27.14
CA SER A 74 29.75 -11.15 26.09
C SER A 74 29.77 -9.67 26.49
N GLY A 75 29.22 -9.30 27.66
CA GLY A 75 29.09 -7.91 28.10
C GLY A 75 28.14 -7.05 27.24
N ALA A 76 27.51 -7.63 26.21
CA ALA A 76 26.64 -6.92 25.28
C ALA A 76 25.25 -6.65 25.89
N ASN A 77 24.77 -5.41 25.75
CA ASN A 77 23.40 -5.04 26.09
C ASN A 77 22.51 -5.20 24.84
N LEU A 78 21.78 -6.30 24.76
CA LEU A 78 20.70 -6.46 23.77
C LEU A 78 19.53 -5.51 24.09
N PRO A 79 18.66 -5.13 23.15
CA PRO A 79 17.41 -4.43 23.45
C PRO A 79 16.42 -5.36 24.18
N SER A 80 15.63 -4.82 25.12
CA SER A 80 14.61 -5.59 25.87
C SER A 80 13.26 -5.62 25.12
N PHE A 81 12.56 -6.76 25.21
CA PHE A 81 11.22 -6.94 24.64
C PHE A 81 10.17 -6.01 25.27
N ASP A 82 10.35 -5.60 26.52
CA ASP A 82 9.45 -4.66 27.20
C ASP A 82 9.44 -3.27 26.54
N GLY A 83 10.58 -2.85 25.97
CA GLY A 83 10.67 -1.64 25.13
C GLY A 83 9.87 -1.78 23.83
N LEU A 84 9.93 -2.95 23.20
CA LEU A 84 9.13 -3.26 22.01
C LEU A 84 7.63 -3.36 22.31
N ALA A 85 7.25 -3.97 23.44
CA ALA A 85 5.86 -4.06 23.87
C ALA A 85 5.28 -2.70 24.28
N SER A 86 6.10 -1.83 24.87
CA SER A 86 5.79 -0.42 25.14
C SER A 86 5.59 0.37 23.84
N GLU A 87 6.48 0.20 22.85
CA GLU A 87 6.31 0.80 21.51
C GLU A 87 5.05 0.28 20.82
N LEU A 88 4.76 -1.02 20.89
CA LEU A 88 3.55 -1.61 20.33
C LEU A 88 2.27 -1.20 21.10
N ARG A 89 2.34 -0.88 22.40
CA ARG A 89 1.23 -0.24 23.13
C ARG A 89 1.07 1.23 22.79
N SER A 90 2.14 1.90 22.39
CA SER A 90 2.11 3.29 21.91
C SER A 90 1.54 3.41 20.49
N VAL A 91 1.44 2.29 19.78
CA VAL A 91 0.69 2.18 18.54
C VAL A 91 -0.79 2.31 18.88
N ASP A 92 -1.31 3.52 18.74
CA ASP A 92 -2.72 3.82 18.91
C ASP A 92 -3.53 3.12 17.81
N VAL A 93 -4.06 1.95 18.16
CA VAL A 93 -4.88 1.11 17.29
C VAL A 93 -6.13 1.87 16.81
N GLN A 94 -6.61 2.83 17.61
CA GLN A 94 -7.73 3.69 17.26
C GLN A 94 -7.32 4.74 16.22
N ALA A 95 -6.13 5.34 16.36
CA ALA A 95 -5.56 6.25 15.36
C ALA A 95 -5.20 5.53 14.06
N LEU A 96 -4.70 4.29 14.14
CA LEU A 96 -4.50 3.42 12.98
C LEU A 96 -5.83 3.05 12.33
N ALA A 97 -6.85 2.69 13.10
CA ALA A 97 -8.18 2.40 12.56
C ALA A 97 -8.81 3.64 11.92
N ALA A 98 -8.61 4.83 12.49
CA ALA A 98 -9.05 6.10 11.90
C ALA A 98 -8.25 6.44 10.63
N SER A 99 -6.95 6.18 10.62
CA SER A 99 -6.09 6.35 9.45
C SER A 99 -6.50 5.38 8.34
N LEU A 100 -6.76 4.12 8.68
CA LEU A 100 -7.21 3.09 7.75
C LEU A 100 -8.62 3.37 7.25
N SER A 101 -9.53 3.88 8.09
CA SER A 101 -10.88 4.25 7.67
C SER A 101 -10.87 5.50 6.78
N SER A 102 -10.02 6.48 7.07
CA SER A 102 -9.84 7.66 6.21
C SER A 102 -9.20 7.28 4.87
N LEU A 103 -8.23 6.37 4.89
CA LEU A 103 -7.62 5.81 3.68
C LEU A 103 -8.67 5.02 2.90
N ALA A 104 -9.46 4.17 3.55
CA ALA A 104 -10.54 3.41 2.93
C ALA A 104 -11.62 4.33 2.35
N ALA A 105 -11.98 5.42 3.03
CA ALA A 105 -12.89 6.43 2.53
C ALA A 105 -12.31 7.16 1.30
N ALA A 106 -11.03 7.54 1.35
CA ALA A 106 -10.33 8.10 0.20
C ALA A 106 -10.27 7.10 -0.97
N LEU A 107 -10.06 5.82 -0.68
CA LEU A 107 -10.00 4.73 -1.65
C LEU A 107 -11.38 4.46 -2.28
N VAL A 108 -12.46 4.49 -1.47
CA VAL A 108 -13.86 4.38 -1.94
C VAL A 108 -14.21 5.55 -2.83
N THR A 109 -13.76 6.76 -2.50
CA THR A 109 -13.97 7.97 -3.31
C THR A 109 -13.14 7.93 -4.59
N ALA A 110 -11.95 7.34 -4.53
CA ALA A 110 -11.06 7.13 -5.68
C ALA A 110 -11.39 5.86 -6.49
N ARG A 111 -12.40 5.05 -6.11
CA ARG A 111 -12.76 3.78 -6.78
C ARG A 111 -12.88 3.91 -8.30
N PRO A 112 -13.50 4.93 -8.90
CA PRO A 112 -13.60 5.01 -10.36
C PRO A 112 -12.24 5.18 -11.05
N ALA A 113 -11.28 5.84 -10.38
CA ALA A 113 -9.91 6.00 -10.87
C ALA A 113 -9.06 4.76 -10.57
N LEU A 114 -9.27 4.10 -9.43
CA LEU A 114 -8.58 2.86 -9.07
C LEU A 114 -9.04 1.65 -9.88
N THR A 115 -10.34 1.52 -10.19
CA THR A 115 -10.84 0.51 -11.12
C THR A 115 -10.29 0.75 -12.52
N LYS A 116 -10.15 2.02 -12.94
CA LYS A 116 -9.45 2.36 -14.18
C LYS A 116 -7.96 2.00 -14.15
N ILE A 117 -7.27 2.10 -13.01
CA ILE A 117 -5.86 1.72 -12.89
C ILE A 117 -5.69 0.20 -12.78
N LEU A 118 -6.58 -0.48 -12.05
CA LEU A 118 -6.56 -1.93 -11.83
C LEU A 118 -7.00 -2.72 -13.07
N GLN A 119 -7.88 -2.16 -13.89
CA GLN A 119 -8.26 -2.71 -15.20
C GLN A 119 -7.42 -2.12 -16.35
N SER A 120 -6.48 -1.24 -16.04
CA SER A 120 -5.53 -0.67 -17.00
C SER A 120 -4.29 -1.56 -17.12
N PRO A 121 -3.58 -1.50 -18.25
CA PRO A 121 -2.26 -2.13 -18.43
C PRO A 121 -1.22 -1.74 -17.36
N LEU A 122 -1.51 -0.85 -16.40
CA LEU A 122 -0.66 -0.55 -15.25
C LEU A 122 -0.49 -1.72 -14.26
N VAL A 123 -1.39 -2.72 -14.26
CA VAL A 123 -1.26 -3.97 -13.48
C VAL A 123 -0.62 -5.10 -14.30
N ASP A 124 -0.33 -4.85 -15.58
CA ASP A 124 0.39 -5.81 -16.41
C ASP A 124 1.83 -5.97 -15.87
N PRO A 125 2.32 -7.19 -15.63
CA PRO A 125 3.73 -7.42 -15.28
C PRO A 125 4.70 -6.71 -16.24
N GLN A 126 4.34 -6.57 -17.52
CA GLN A 126 5.16 -5.83 -18.48
C GLN A 126 5.26 -4.32 -18.17
N ALA A 127 4.19 -3.71 -17.67
CA ALA A 127 4.22 -2.30 -17.28
C ALA A 127 5.01 -2.08 -15.98
N ALA A 128 4.92 -3.03 -15.05
CA ALA A 128 5.72 -3.00 -13.83
C ALA A 128 7.23 -3.10 -14.14
N ASP A 129 7.62 -3.97 -15.07
CA ASP A 129 9.00 -4.10 -15.53
C ASP A 129 9.51 -2.80 -16.18
N VAL A 130 8.73 -2.20 -17.08
CA VAL A 130 9.11 -0.90 -17.71
C VAL A 130 9.23 0.21 -16.66
N LEU A 131 8.34 0.26 -15.67
CA LEU A 131 8.43 1.24 -14.59
C LEU A 131 9.66 1.02 -13.70
N ALA A 132 10.02 -0.24 -13.43
CA ALA A 132 11.22 -0.58 -12.69
C ALA A 132 12.49 -0.18 -13.46
N GLU A 133 12.56 -0.48 -14.76
CA GLU A 133 13.67 -0.09 -15.64
C GLU A 133 13.81 1.45 -15.73
N LEU A 134 12.71 2.18 -15.89
CA LEU A 134 12.70 3.64 -15.90
C LEU A 134 13.12 4.21 -14.54
N GLY A 135 12.66 3.62 -13.43
CA GLY A 135 13.04 4.01 -12.08
C GLY A 135 14.54 3.84 -11.83
N GLN A 136 15.11 2.71 -12.26
CA GLN A 136 16.55 2.47 -12.18
C GLN A 136 17.34 3.48 -13.02
N ALA A 137 16.94 3.70 -14.28
CA ALA A 137 17.59 4.68 -15.15
C ALA A 137 17.54 6.11 -14.59
N LEU A 138 16.46 6.49 -13.89
CA LEU A 138 16.34 7.79 -13.22
C LEU A 138 17.31 7.93 -12.03
N ILE A 139 17.48 6.88 -11.23
CA ILE A 139 18.40 6.88 -10.09
C ILE A 139 19.84 6.96 -10.59
N GLU A 140 20.19 6.16 -11.59
CA GLU A 140 21.50 6.18 -12.25
C GLU A 140 21.78 7.54 -12.90
N GLY A 141 20.81 8.10 -13.63
CA GLY A 141 20.91 9.42 -14.25
C GLY A 141 21.10 10.55 -13.23
N LYS A 142 20.39 10.50 -12.09
CA LYS A 142 20.56 11.45 -10.98
C LYS A 142 21.95 11.35 -10.37
N ALA A 143 22.45 10.15 -10.14
CA ALA A 143 23.80 9.93 -9.63
C ALA A 143 24.88 10.44 -10.61
N ALA A 144 24.71 10.16 -11.91
CA ALA A 144 25.62 10.63 -12.96
C ALA A 144 25.62 12.16 -13.09
N ALA A 145 24.45 12.80 -13.03
CA ALA A 145 24.34 14.26 -13.05
C ALA A 145 24.96 14.94 -11.80
N ALA A 146 24.89 14.28 -10.64
CA ALA A 146 25.56 14.75 -9.43
C ALA A 146 27.09 14.57 -9.51
N ALA A 147 27.57 13.51 -10.17
CA ALA A 147 28.99 13.24 -10.37
C ALA A 147 29.63 14.17 -11.41
N ASP A 148 28.88 14.61 -12.43
CA ASP A 148 29.30 15.62 -13.40
C ASP A 148 28.30 16.80 -13.45
N PRO A 149 28.39 17.75 -12.49
CA PRO A 149 27.52 18.92 -12.44
C PRO A 149 27.74 19.89 -13.60
N GLY A 150 28.83 19.71 -14.36
CA GLY A 150 29.24 20.60 -15.43
C GLY A 150 28.45 20.43 -16.71
N GLY A 151 27.79 19.27 -16.89
CA GLY A 151 27.00 18.91 -18.06
C GLY A 151 27.74 19.09 -19.40
N PRO A 152 27.05 18.91 -20.53
CA PRO A 152 27.63 19.18 -21.84
C PRO A 152 27.86 20.69 -22.00
N LYS A 153 29.11 21.15 -21.93
CA LYS A 153 29.42 22.58 -22.06
C LYS A 153 29.52 23.01 -23.52
N GLY A 154 28.72 24.00 -23.90
CA GLY A 154 28.74 24.67 -25.20
C GLY A 154 28.18 23.86 -26.37
N LEU A 155 28.17 24.47 -27.56
CA LEU A 155 27.62 23.88 -28.79
C LEU A 155 28.30 22.55 -29.17
N PHE A 156 29.59 22.41 -28.89
CA PHE A 156 30.35 21.19 -29.16
C PHE A 156 30.02 20.06 -28.17
N GLY A 157 29.76 20.38 -26.89
CA GLY A 157 29.30 19.41 -25.90
C GLY A 157 27.94 18.82 -26.27
N LEU A 158 27.01 19.68 -26.71
CA LEU A 158 25.70 19.24 -27.22
C LEU A 158 25.80 18.40 -28.49
N TRP A 159 26.70 18.76 -29.42
CA TRP A 159 26.95 17.97 -30.62
C TRP A 159 27.50 16.57 -30.29
N ARG A 160 28.40 16.47 -29.30
CA ARG A 160 28.95 15.18 -28.84
C ARG A 160 27.86 14.29 -28.24
N VAL A 161 26.98 14.87 -27.42
CA VAL A 161 25.81 14.21 -26.81
C VAL A 161 24.83 13.73 -27.89
N ALA A 162 24.55 14.56 -28.90
CA ALA A 162 23.69 14.17 -30.02
C ALA A 162 24.27 13.02 -30.86
N LYS A 163 25.58 12.79 -30.82
CA LYS A 163 26.25 11.67 -31.52
C LYS A 163 26.30 10.38 -30.71
N ASP A 164 25.94 10.44 -29.42
CA ASP A 164 25.92 9.28 -28.53
C ASP A 164 24.81 8.30 -28.97
N LYS A 165 25.18 7.02 -29.09
CA LYS A 165 24.27 5.97 -29.57
C LYS A 165 23.13 5.71 -28.59
N ASP A 166 23.40 5.78 -27.29
CA ASP A 166 22.43 5.45 -26.24
C ASP A 166 21.43 6.59 -26.05
N ILE A 167 21.89 7.84 -26.19
CA ILE A 167 21.02 9.03 -26.19
C ILE A 167 20.08 9.01 -27.39
N ASN A 168 20.58 8.69 -28.58
CA ASN A 168 19.75 8.55 -29.77
C ASN A 168 18.70 7.43 -29.62
N ARG A 169 19.05 6.32 -28.95
CA ARG A 169 18.12 5.22 -28.68
C ARG A 169 17.02 5.64 -27.70
N GLY A 170 17.37 6.34 -26.63
CA GLY A 170 16.41 6.87 -25.65
C GLY A 170 15.45 7.91 -26.26
N LEU A 171 15.97 8.84 -27.06
CA LEU A 171 15.14 9.79 -27.82
C LEU A 171 14.23 9.09 -28.83
N GLY A 172 14.74 8.04 -29.50
CA GLY A 172 13.96 7.18 -30.38
C GLY A 172 12.77 6.54 -29.67
N PHE A 173 12.99 6.00 -28.47
CA PHE A 173 11.93 5.45 -27.62
C PHE A 173 10.89 6.52 -27.23
N LEU A 174 11.33 7.69 -26.76
CA LEU A 174 10.43 8.80 -26.38
C LEU A 174 9.54 9.25 -27.55
N MET A 175 10.09 9.33 -28.77
CA MET A 175 9.31 9.65 -29.97
C MET A 175 8.24 8.61 -30.27
N GLN A 176 8.52 7.32 -30.04
CA GLN A 176 7.53 6.25 -30.23
C GLN A 176 6.44 6.28 -29.16
N VAL A 177 6.80 6.56 -27.90
CA VAL A 177 5.83 6.78 -26.81
C VAL A 177 4.91 7.96 -27.13
N ALA A 178 5.49 9.10 -27.53
CA ALA A 178 4.71 10.28 -27.93
C ALA A 178 3.78 9.98 -29.12
N ARG A 179 4.25 9.21 -30.11
CA ARG A 179 3.44 8.75 -31.25
C ARG A 179 2.30 7.84 -30.83
N ALA A 180 2.53 6.90 -29.92
CA ALA A 180 1.51 5.98 -29.43
C ALA A 180 0.44 6.74 -28.62
N PHE A 181 0.87 7.65 -27.75
CA PHE A 181 -0.01 8.49 -26.95
C PHE A 181 -0.87 9.42 -27.82
N GLY A 182 -0.26 10.08 -28.81
CA GLY A 182 -0.97 10.99 -29.71
C GLY A 182 -2.10 10.33 -30.52
N LYS A 183 -2.00 9.02 -30.80
CA LYS A 183 -3.07 8.26 -31.46
C LYS A 183 -4.32 8.03 -30.58
N GLN A 184 -4.17 8.16 -29.26
CA GLN A 184 -5.25 7.94 -28.29
C GLN A 184 -5.95 9.25 -27.89
N LEU A 185 -5.42 10.41 -28.31
CA LEU A 185 -6.05 11.70 -28.04
C LEU A 185 -7.28 11.87 -28.94
N PRO A 186 -8.41 12.37 -28.40
CA PRO A 186 -9.56 12.72 -29.22
C PRO A 186 -9.19 13.80 -30.24
N GLN A 187 -9.69 13.65 -31.47
CA GLN A 187 -9.49 14.61 -32.56
C GLN A 187 -10.31 15.88 -32.34
#